data_AF-A0AAU9PIG2-F1
#
_entry.id   AF-A0AAU9PIG2-F1
#
_cell.length_a   1.000
_cell.length_b   1.000
_cell.length_c   1.000
_cell.angle_alpha   90.00
_cell.angle_beta   90.00
_cell.angle_gamma   90.00
#
_symmetry.space_group_name_H-M   'P 1'
#
loop_
_entity.id
_entity.type
_entity.pdbx_description
1 polymer ?
#
loop_
_entity_poly.entity_id
_entity_poly.type
_entity_poly.pdbx_seq_one_letter_code
_entity_poly.pdbx_strand_id
1 'polypeptide(L)'
;MGTGRDEAIMPWVWDANRGNPVGENATFSLGSDGNLVLADGDGRIAWQTNTANKGVVGFAILSTGNIVLRDSKGGFVWQSFDSPTDTLMFGQSLRIGGPTKLVSRASTTNNVNGVYSFVIEPKRLALYYKNMLYWAYTFPAYPELNQRNVTIVNATFDIVETEYNNDFNAIRCHLSNSNAQPFLDMDILRFNNTLSYIRLSIDGNLRLYSYRPPNVRFSQWRLVFRLFDNMETTRRGLYEDECQLPERCGKFGLCEDSQCVGCPSPEGVFAWSKNCNVKTPSCKAGGSRYYQLKGVDHFTSKYSPGSGPMKQIDCESKCTKDCKCMGYFYRTDLSRCWIANELKTLTRVGNSTNLAYIKTPIQ
;
A
#
# COMPACT_ATOMS: atom_id res chain seq x y z
N MET A 1 11.11 15.15 -15.69
CA MET A 1 12.21 14.21 -15.99
C MET A 1 13.52 14.93 -15.71
N GLY A 2 14.39 14.35 -14.88
CA GLY A 2 15.48 15.06 -14.18
C GLY A 2 16.53 15.69 -15.10
N THR A 3 17.18 16.75 -14.62
CA THR A 3 18.30 17.40 -15.31
C THR A 3 19.61 16.68 -15.00
N GLY A 4 20.57 16.68 -15.93
CA GLY A 4 21.82 15.91 -15.84
C GLY A 4 22.82 16.29 -14.74
N ARG A 5 22.41 17.07 -13.73
CA ARG A 5 23.24 17.45 -12.56
C ARG A 5 22.58 17.11 -11.22
N ASP A 6 21.53 16.30 -11.22
CA ASP A 6 20.78 16.00 -10.01
C ASP A 6 21.31 14.73 -9.32
N GLU A 7 22.03 14.90 -8.21
CA GLU A 7 22.39 13.82 -7.27
C GLU A 7 21.24 13.46 -6.32
N ALA A 8 20.10 14.16 -6.40
CA ALA A 8 18.88 13.73 -5.72
C ALA A 8 18.39 12.42 -6.36
N ILE A 9 18.01 11.45 -5.52
CA ILE A 9 17.41 10.16 -5.91
C ILE A 9 16.42 10.38 -7.06
N MET A 10 16.79 10.01 -8.29
CA MET A 10 15.88 10.06 -9.43
C MET A 10 14.69 9.16 -9.10
N PRO A 11 13.47 9.69 -8.92
CA PRO A 11 12.34 8.83 -8.60
C PRO A 11 11.84 8.20 -9.88
N TRP A 12 12.12 6.91 -10.06
CA TRP A 12 11.57 6.08 -11.13
C TRP A 12 10.08 5.90 -10.86
N VAL A 13 9.21 6.68 -11.52
CA VAL A 13 7.77 6.70 -11.23
C VAL A 13 6.96 5.64 -11.97
N TRP A 14 7.55 5.00 -12.98
CA TRP A 14 6.91 3.95 -13.76
C TRP A 14 7.98 3.06 -14.37
N ASP A 15 7.65 1.79 -14.59
CA ASP A 15 8.51 0.82 -15.27
C ASP A 15 7.66 -0.16 -16.10
N ALA A 16 8.13 -0.45 -17.32
CA ALA A 16 7.40 -1.28 -18.27
C ALA A 16 7.54 -2.79 -17.95
N ASN A 17 8.76 -3.20 -17.61
CA ASN A 17 9.20 -4.59 -17.51
C ASN A 17 9.63 -4.98 -16.09
N ARG A 18 8.81 -4.65 -15.08
CA ARG A 18 9.09 -5.02 -13.69
C ARG A 18 9.40 -6.50 -13.55
N GLY A 19 10.53 -6.83 -12.94
CA GLY A 19 11.00 -8.21 -12.75
C GLY A 19 11.52 -8.91 -14.00
N ASN A 20 11.61 -8.21 -15.13
CA ASN A 20 12.14 -8.75 -16.38
C ASN A 20 13.17 -7.78 -16.99
N PRO A 21 14.31 -7.54 -16.31
CA PRO A 21 15.31 -6.60 -16.78
C PRO A 21 15.91 -7.03 -18.13
N VAL A 22 16.42 -6.04 -18.86
CA VAL A 22 17.17 -6.21 -20.11
C VAL A 22 18.64 -5.85 -19.87
N GLY A 23 19.53 -6.40 -20.69
CA GLY A 23 20.96 -6.16 -20.63
C GLY A 23 21.41 -4.97 -21.49
N GLU A 24 22.71 -4.94 -21.76
CA GLU A 24 23.29 -3.99 -22.71
C GLU A 24 22.74 -4.22 -24.12
N ASN A 25 22.71 -3.16 -24.93
CA ASN A 25 22.18 -3.16 -26.31
C ASN A 25 20.68 -3.44 -26.44
N ALA A 26 19.93 -3.39 -25.35
CA ALA A 26 18.47 -3.43 -25.39
C ALA A 26 17.89 -2.26 -26.20
N THR A 27 16.76 -2.51 -26.85
CA THR A 27 16.08 -1.53 -27.72
C THR A 27 14.67 -1.26 -27.22
N PHE A 28 14.26 0.01 -27.29
CA PHE A 28 12.89 0.45 -27.03
C PHE A 28 12.36 1.17 -28.28
N SER A 29 11.49 0.51 -29.03
CA SER A 29 11.12 0.97 -30.38
C SER A 29 9.64 0.79 -30.66
N LEU A 30 9.06 1.76 -31.37
CA LEU A 30 7.73 1.67 -31.96
C LEU A 30 7.86 1.05 -33.36
N GLY A 31 7.32 -0.15 -33.54
CA GLY A 31 7.28 -0.83 -34.84
C GLY A 31 6.36 -0.13 -35.84
N SER A 32 6.58 -0.40 -37.13
CA SER A 32 5.71 0.10 -38.22
C SER A 32 4.29 -0.46 -38.15
N ASP A 33 4.10 -1.57 -37.43
CA ASP A 33 2.79 -2.15 -37.09
C ASP A 33 2.08 -1.40 -35.95
N GLY A 34 2.74 -0.41 -35.33
CA GLY A 34 2.18 0.36 -34.22
C GLY A 34 2.36 -0.28 -32.84
N ASN A 35 3.19 -1.33 -32.71
CA ASN A 35 3.48 -1.95 -31.44
C ASN A 35 4.73 -1.35 -30.79
N LEU A 36 4.66 -0.92 -29.54
CA LEU A 36 5.80 -0.42 -28.79
C LEU A 36 6.44 -1.57 -28.01
N VAL A 37 7.70 -1.86 -28.29
CA VAL A 37 8.40 -3.06 -27.82
C VAL A 37 9.70 -2.67 -27.10
N LEU A 38 9.91 -3.29 -25.95
CA LEU A 38 11.20 -3.36 -25.26
C LEU A 38 11.78 -4.75 -25.48
N ALA A 39 12.90 -4.82 -26.20
CA ALA A 39 13.63 -6.06 -26.49
C ALA A 39 15.05 -5.99 -25.93
N ASP A 40 15.55 -7.12 -25.45
CA ASP A 40 16.94 -7.29 -25.01
C ASP A 40 17.90 -7.34 -26.20
N GLY A 41 19.20 -7.26 -25.95
CA GLY A 41 20.23 -7.22 -27.01
C GLY A 41 20.27 -8.48 -27.89
N ASP A 42 19.74 -9.60 -27.41
CA ASP A 42 19.60 -10.87 -28.14
C ASP A 42 18.28 -10.97 -28.94
N GLY A 43 17.45 -9.93 -28.90
CA GLY A 43 16.13 -9.89 -29.55
C GLY A 43 14.98 -10.44 -28.71
N ARG A 44 15.22 -10.94 -27.50
CA ARG A 44 14.17 -11.40 -26.58
C ARG A 44 13.27 -10.22 -26.18
N ILE A 45 11.97 -10.33 -26.45
CA ILE A 45 11.00 -9.33 -26.04
C ILE A 45 10.82 -9.39 -24.51
N ALA A 46 11.22 -8.32 -23.82
CA ALA A 46 11.04 -8.19 -22.38
C ALA A 46 9.66 -7.61 -22.01
N TRP A 47 9.12 -6.74 -22.86
CA TRP A 47 7.80 -6.13 -22.68
C TRP A 47 7.28 -5.54 -24.00
N GLN A 48 5.95 -5.44 -24.15
CA GLN A 48 5.32 -4.77 -25.28
C GLN A 48 3.90 -4.28 -24.96
N THR A 49 3.40 -3.29 -25.70
CA THR A 49 2.05 -2.72 -25.54
C THR A 49 0.92 -3.58 -26.10
N ASN A 50 1.23 -4.58 -26.95
CA ASN A 50 0.26 -5.40 -27.67
C ASN A 50 -0.71 -4.54 -28.52
N THR A 51 -0.16 -3.56 -29.23
CA THR A 51 -0.91 -2.62 -30.09
C THR A 51 -0.68 -2.81 -31.59
N ALA A 52 0.00 -3.88 -31.98
CA ALA A 52 0.20 -4.25 -33.37
C ALA A 52 -1.12 -4.22 -34.16
N ASN A 53 -1.13 -3.50 -35.28
CA ASN A 53 -2.24 -3.32 -36.20
C ASN A 53 -3.51 -2.70 -35.57
N LYS A 54 -3.40 -2.01 -34.43
CA LYS A 54 -4.52 -1.30 -33.78
C LYS A 54 -4.66 0.17 -34.20
N GLY A 55 -4.03 0.56 -35.32
CA GLY A 55 -4.14 1.91 -35.88
C GLY A 55 -3.33 2.99 -35.14
N VAL A 56 -2.27 2.60 -34.43
CA VAL A 56 -1.34 3.56 -33.80
C VAL A 56 -0.59 4.33 -34.88
N VAL A 57 -0.59 5.66 -34.78
CA VAL A 57 0.12 6.57 -35.69
C VAL A 57 1.11 7.48 -34.97
N GLY A 58 1.14 7.46 -33.64
CA GLY A 58 2.03 8.32 -32.86
C GLY A 58 2.29 7.82 -31.45
N PHE A 59 3.50 8.11 -30.98
CA PHE A 59 3.96 7.94 -29.61
C PHE A 59 4.25 9.31 -29.01
N ALA A 60 3.81 9.56 -27.78
CA ALA A 60 4.10 10.80 -27.07
C ALA A 60 4.25 10.54 -25.57
N ILE A 61 5.07 11.37 -24.92
CA ILE A 61 5.08 11.50 -23.46
C ILE A 61 4.45 12.85 -23.14
N LEU A 62 3.32 12.84 -22.44
CA LEU A 62 2.59 14.05 -22.06
C LEU A 62 3.31 14.78 -20.91
N SER A 63 2.97 16.06 -20.70
CA SER A 63 3.50 16.85 -19.58
C SER A 63 3.20 16.24 -18.20
N THR A 64 2.15 15.43 -18.10
CA THR A 64 1.80 14.65 -16.90
C THR A 64 2.69 13.43 -16.65
N GLY A 65 3.57 13.09 -17.61
CA GLY A 65 4.38 11.86 -17.59
C GLY A 65 3.65 10.63 -18.15
N ASN A 66 2.40 10.77 -18.62
CA ASN A 66 1.68 9.69 -19.28
C ASN A 66 2.32 9.40 -20.65
N ILE A 67 2.71 8.15 -20.87
CA ILE A 67 3.23 7.66 -22.15
C ILE A 67 2.03 7.13 -22.93
N VAL A 68 1.79 7.66 -24.13
CA VAL A 68 0.57 7.36 -24.90
C VAL A 68 0.89 6.93 -26.32
N LEU A 69 0.11 5.95 -26.80
CA LEU A 69 0.02 5.59 -28.22
C LEU A 69 -1.33 6.07 -28.74
N ARG A 70 -1.32 6.84 -29.83
CA ARG A 70 -2.52 7.48 -30.37
C ARG A 70 -2.90 6.98 -31.75
N ASP A 71 -4.20 6.98 -32.04
CA ASP A 71 -4.75 6.78 -33.38
C ASP A 71 -4.78 8.09 -34.19
N SER A 72 -5.18 7.99 -35.47
CA SER A 72 -5.27 9.14 -36.39
C SER A 72 -6.33 10.18 -36.00
N LYS A 73 -7.26 9.83 -35.11
CA LYS A 73 -8.28 10.73 -34.56
C LYS A 73 -7.83 11.37 -33.23
N GLY A 74 -6.62 11.05 -32.77
CA GLY A 74 -6.06 11.52 -31.50
C GLY A 74 -6.51 10.71 -30.28
N GLY A 75 -7.28 9.64 -30.45
CA GLY A 75 -7.72 8.73 -29.40
C GLY A 75 -6.57 7.91 -28.83
N PHE A 76 -6.68 7.52 -27.55
CA PHE A 76 -5.68 6.66 -26.91
C PHE A 76 -5.92 5.19 -27.28
N VAL A 77 -4.95 4.59 -27.97
CA VAL A 77 -4.91 3.13 -28.21
C VAL A 77 -4.28 2.41 -27.02
N TRP A 78 -3.29 3.04 -26.38
CA TRP A 78 -2.65 2.57 -25.15
C TRP A 78 -2.11 3.75 -24.36
N GLN A 79 -2.05 3.61 -23.03
CA GLN A 79 -1.41 4.59 -22.15
C GLN A 79 -0.78 3.95 -20.92
N SER A 80 0.37 4.47 -20.46
CA SER A 80 1.06 3.95 -19.28
C SER A 80 0.24 4.12 -18.00
N PHE A 81 -0.62 5.14 -17.96
CA PHE A 81 -1.52 5.38 -16.83
C PHE A 81 -2.51 4.24 -16.58
N ASP A 82 -2.76 3.38 -17.59
CA ASP A 82 -3.58 2.17 -17.45
C ASP A 82 -2.81 0.94 -16.96
N SER A 83 -1.52 1.10 -16.68
CA SER A 83 -0.64 0.06 -16.14
C SER A 83 0.23 0.64 -15.02
N PRO A 84 -0.37 1.10 -13.91
CA PRO A 84 0.38 1.63 -12.78
C PRO A 84 1.24 0.55 -12.14
N THR A 85 2.27 0.98 -11.41
CA THR A 85 3.19 0.07 -10.73
C THR A 85 3.09 0.23 -9.21
N ASP A 86 4.10 0.82 -8.54
CA ASP A 86 4.06 1.20 -7.13
C ASP A 86 3.63 2.66 -6.93
N THR A 87 3.43 3.39 -8.02
CA THR A 87 3.28 4.84 -8.04
C THR A 87 2.04 5.24 -8.83
N LEU A 88 1.35 6.28 -8.33
CA LEU A 88 0.21 6.91 -8.96
C LEU A 88 0.51 8.40 -9.14
N MET A 89 0.47 8.85 -10.38
CA MET A 89 0.80 10.20 -10.77
C MET A 89 -0.39 11.14 -10.58
N PHE A 90 -0.13 12.45 -10.50
CA PHE A 90 -1.18 13.47 -10.59
C PHE A 90 -2.05 13.28 -11.84
N GLY A 91 -3.38 13.35 -11.70
CA GLY A 91 -4.33 13.14 -12.78
C GLY A 91 -4.51 11.68 -13.22
N GLN A 92 -3.78 10.74 -12.61
CA GLN A 92 -3.97 9.32 -12.85
C GLN A 92 -5.08 8.76 -11.96
N SER A 93 -5.88 7.84 -12.51
CA SER A 93 -6.98 7.21 -11.78
C SER A 93 -6.76 5.71 -11.61
N LEU A 94 -7.12 5.19 -10.45
CA LEU A 94 -7.50 3.79 -10.31
C LEU A 94 -8.99 3.64 -10.62
N ARG A 95 -9.41 2.53 -11.23
CA ARG A 95 -10.81 2.32 -11.64
C ARG A 95 -11.23 0.86 -11.56
N ILE A 96 -12.45 0.64 -11.08
CA ILE A 96 -13.08 -0.68 -11.10
C ILE A 96 -13.27 -1.11 -12.57
N GLY A 97 -12.83 -2.33 -12.89
CA GLY A 97 -12.82 -2.85 -14.26
C GLY A 97 -11.60 -2.43 -15.11
N GLY A 98 -10.60 -1.76 -14.53
CA GLY A 98 -9.33 -1.42 -15.19
C GLY A 98 -8.14 -1.54 -14.23
N PRO A 99 -7.20 -0.57 -14.20
CA PRO A 99 -6.14 -0.54 -13.19
C PRO A 99 -6.74 -0.27 -11.80
N THR A 100 -6.79 -1.30 -10.95
CA THR A 100 -7.42 -1.22 -9.63
C THR A 100 -6.44 -1.05 -8.48
N LYS A 101 -5.14 -1.21 -8.70
CA LYS A 101 -4.18 -1.26 -7.61
C LYS A 101 -2.78 -0.76 -7.94
N LEU A 102 -2.08 -0.32 -6.91
CA LEU A 102 -0.63 -0.22 -6.86
C LEU A 102 -0.06 -1.45 -6.15
N VAL A 103 1.14 -1.86 -6.55
CA VAL A 103 1.90 -2.95 -5.91
C VAL A 103 3.29 -2.45 -5.58
N SER A 104 3.71 -2.59 -4.32
CA SER A 104 5.03 -2.13 -3.87
C SER A 104 6.14 -2.87 -4.61
N ARG A 105 7.37 -2.35 -4.54
CA ARG A 105 8.56 -3.14 -4.88
C ARG A 105 8.86 -4.12 -3.74
N ALA A 106 9.60 -5.19 -4.05
CA ALA A 106 10.07 -6.15 -3.06
C ALA A 106 11.21 -5.60 -2.19
N SER A 107 12.15 -4.86 -2.80
CA SER A 107 13.22 -4.16 -2.07
C SER A 107 13.77 -2.99 -2.90
N THR A 108 14.75 -2.27 -2.34
CA THR A 108 15.49 -1.23 -3.06
C THR A 108 16.45 -1.77 -4.12
N THR A 109 16.84 -3.05 -4.03
CA THR A 109 17.82 -3.68 -4.92
C THR A 109 17.22 -4.69 -5.89
N ASN A 110 16.01 -5.19 -5.60
CA ASN A 110 15.32 -6.17 -6.42
C ASN A 110 14.01 -5.58 -6.95
N ASN A 111 14.00 -5.20 -8.23
CA ASN A 111 12.85 -4.60 -8.89
C ASN A 111 11.80 -5.64 -9.34
N VAL A 112 11.21 -6.34 -8.37
CA VAL A 112 10.06 -7.22 -8.57
C VAL A 112 8.89 -6.76 -7.70
N ASN A 113 7.69 -7.29 -7.96
CA ASN A 113 6.52 -7.03 -7.12
C ASN A 113 6.77 -7.49 -5.68
N GLY A 114 6.52 -6.59 -4.75
CA GLY A 114 6.54 -6.85 -3.33
C GLY A 114 5.21 -7.40 -2.82
N VAL A 115 5.08 -7.37 -1.51
CA VAL A 115 3.96 -7.99 -0.80
C VAL A 115 2.85 -7.00 -0.43
N TYR A 116 3.06 -5.70 -0.64
CA TYR A 116 2.05 -4.69 -0.31
C TYR A 116 1.27 -4.27 -1.54
N SER A 117 -0.03 -4.05 -1.39
CA SER A 117 -0.86 -3.45 -2.44
C SER A 117 -1.86 -2.43 -1.90
N PHE A 118 -2.05 -1.34 -2.65
CA PHE A 118 -3.09 -0.34 -2.43
C PHE A 118 -4.17 -0.53 -3.48
N VAL A 119 -5.41 -0.71 -3.07
CA VAL A 119 -6.50 -1.19 -3.93
C VAL A 119 -7.72 -0.29 -3.79
N ILE A 120 -8.33 0.06 -4.93
CA ILE A 120 -9.69 0.59 -4.98
C ILE A 120 -10.69 -0.56 -4.96
N GLU A 121 -11.60 -0.54 -4.00
CA GLU A 121 -12.70 -1.49 -3.90
C GLU A 121 -14.04 -0.77 -4.05
N PRO A 122 -15.14 -1.48 -4.36
CA PRO A 122 -16.43 -0.84 -4.64
C PRO A 122 -16.94 0.12 -3.56
N LYS A 123 -16.45 0.02 -2.33
CA LYS A 123 -16.93 0.77 -1.16
C LYS A 123 -15.83 1.44 -0.35
N ARG A 124 -14.55 1.23 -0.69
CA ARG A 124 -13.43 1.68 0.15
C ARG A 124 -12.12 1.73 -0.62
N LEU A 125 -11.17 2.47 -0.05
CA LEU A 125 -9.75 2.31 -0.34
C LEU A 125 -9.17 1.33 0.66
N ALA A 126 -8.24 0.47 0.24
CA ALA A 126 -7.69 -0.58 1.08
C ALA A 126 -6.19 -0.79 0.86
N LEU A 127 -5.48 -1.13 1.94
CA LEU A 127 -4.12 -1.64 1.88
C LEU A 127 -4.04 -3.08 2.37
N TYR A 128 -3.31 -3.88 1.61
CA TYR A 128 -3.12 -5.31 1.87
C TYR A 128 -1.64 -5.66 2.00
N TYR A 129 -1.33 -6.49 2.98
CA TYR A 129 -0.09 -7.25 3.06
C TYR A 129 -0.38 -8.67 2.65
N LYS A 130 0.14 -9.08 1.49
CA LYS A 130 -0.28 -10.28 0.77
C LYS A 130 -1.80 -10.21 0.56
N ASN A 131 -2.57 -10.98 1.33
CA ASN A 131 -4.03 -10.99 1.30
C ASN A 131 -4.66 -10.50 2.62
N MET A 132 -3.86 -9.97 3.55
CA MET A 132 -4.31 -9.49 4.85
C MET A 132 -4.56 -7.98 4.79
N LEU A 133 -5.82 -7.59 5.01
CA LEU A 133 -6.22 -6.20 5.10
C LEU A 133 -5.64 -5.58 6.38
N TYR A 134 -4.83 -4.53 6.24
CA TYR A 134 -4.24 -3.81 7.38
C TYR A 134 -4.63 -2.34 7.44
N TRP A 135 -5.34 -1.83 6.43
CA TRP A 135 -5.93 -0.50 6.46
C TRP A 135 -7.08 -0.39 5.47
N ALA A 136 -8.13 0.34 5.84
CA ALA A 136 -9.25 0.65 4.98
C ALA A 136 -9.87 2.01 5.32
N TYR A 137 -10.39 2.69 4.29
CA TYR A 137 -11.15 3.93 4.44
C TYR A 137 -12.51 3.84 3.73
N THR A 138 -13.60 4.01 4.48
CA THR A 138 -14.99 3.79 4.03
C THR A 138 -15.84 5.08 3.95
N PHE A 139 -15.21 6.23 3.64
CA PHE A 139 -15.88 7.50 3.32
C PHE A 139 -17.13 7.83 4.17
N PRO A 140 -17.01 7.86 5.51
CA PRO A 140 -18.17 7.98 6.40
C PRO A 140 -18.97 9.28 6.24
N ALA A 141 -18.34 10.34 5.74
CA ALA A 141 -19.00 11.62 5.43
C ALA A 141 -19.98 11.53 4.23
N TYR A 142 -19.99 10.42 3.50
CA TYR A 142 -20.80 10.21 2.31
C TYR A 142 -21.68 8.96 2.49
N PRO A 143 -22.78 9.05 3.27
CA PRO A 143 -23.63 7.91 3.60
C PRO A 143 -24.26 7.25 2.36
N GLU A 144 -24.38 8.00 1.25
CA GLU A 144 -24.81 7.50 -0.07
C GLU A 144 -23.99 6.28 -0.51
N LEU A 145 -22.69 6.25 -0.21
CA LEU A 145 -21.80 5.14 -0.56
C LEU A 145 -22.13 3.85 0.21
N ASN A 146 -22.86 3.93 1.32
CA ASN A 146 -23.30 2.74 2.06
C ASN A 146 -24.52 2.06 1.41
N GLN A 147 -25.21 2.72 0.48
CA GLN A 147 -26.36 2.13 -0.23
C GLN A 147 -25.91 0.97 -1.13
N ARG A 148 -26.66 -0.14 -1.18
CA ARG A 148 -26.21 -1.38 -1.87
C ARG A 148 -25.78 -1.18 -3.32
N ASN A 149 -26.47 -0.35 -4.08
CA ASN A 149 -26.29 -0.23 -5.53
C ASN A 149 -25.29 0.85 -5.96
N VAL A 150 -24.64 1.49 -5.00
CA VAL A 150 -23.76 2.64 -5.24
C VAL A 150 -22.32 2.19 -5.11
N THR A 151 -21.49 2.31 -6.15
CA THR A 151 -20.09 1.86 -6.06
C THR A 151 -19.13 2.92 -6.53
N ILE A 152 -17.95 2.92 -5.94
CA ILE A 152 -16.83 3.71 -6.44
C ILE A 152 -16.48 3.21 -7.85
N VAL A 153 -16.45 4.11 -8.83
CA VAL A 153 -16.11 3.79 -10.22
C VAL A 153 -14.63 4.07 -10.48
N ASN A 154 -14.16 5.25 -10.11
CA ASN A 154 -12.76 5.62 -10.17
C ASN A 154 -12.32 6.37 -8.91
N ALA A 155 -11.01 6.39 -8.68
CA ALA A 155 -10.32 7.19 -7.68
C ALA A 155 -9.19 7.93 -8.41
N THR A 156 -9.36 9.23 -8.62
CA THR A 156 -8.38 10.12 -9.25
C THR A 156 -7.68 10.94 -8.19
N PHE A 157 -6.36 11.05 -8.30
CA PHE A 157 -5.56 11.78 -7.35
C PHE A 157 -5.08 13.07 -7.96
N ASP A 158 -5.58 14.17 -7.39
CA ASP A 158 -5.38 15.51 -7.90
C ASP A 158 -4.98 16.46 -6.76
N ILE A 159 -4.57 17.65 -7.15
CA ILE A 159 -4.29 18.79 -6.28
C ILE A 159 -5.31 19.84 -6.66
N VAL A 160 -6.14 20.24 -5.71
CA VAL A 160 -7.20 21.22 -5.89
C VAL A 160 -6.97 22.39 -4.97
N GLU A 161 -7.34 23.59 -5.39
CA GLU A 161 -7.33 24.76 -4.51
C GLU A 161 -8.33 24.54 -3.36
N THR A 162 -7.94 24.93 -2.14
CA THR A 162 -8.85 24.76 -0.99
C THR A 162 -9.89 25.86 -0.96
N GLU A 163 -11.14 25.51 -0.63
CA GLU A 163 -12.25 26.47 -0.54
C GLU A 163 -12.09 27.47 0.62
N TYR A 164 -11.22 27.18 1.59
CA TYR A 164 -11.05 27.99 2.81
C TYR A 164 -9.93 29.03 2.71
N ASN A 165 -8.93 28.83 1.85
CA ASN A 165 -7.83 29.77 1.65
C ASN A 165 -7.12 29.51 0.31
N ASN A 166 -7.06 30.53 -0.54
CA ASN A 166 -6.40 30.48 -1.85
C ASN A 166 -4.87 30.30 -1.76
N ASP A 167 -4.27 30.49 -0.58
CA ASP A 167 -2.85 30.24 -0.33
C ASP A 167 -2.51 28.74 -0.21
N PHE A 168 -3.53 27.88 -0.16
CA PHE A 168 -3.38 26.46 0.10
C PHE A 168 -4.11 25.61 -0.93
N ASN A 169 -3.50 24.47 -1.26
CA ASN A 169 -4.04 23.44 -2.12
C ASN A 169 -4.25 22.17 -1.31
N ALA A 170 -5.36 21.45 -1.48
CA ALA A 170 -5.55 20.11 -0.93
C ALA A 170 -5.07 19.07 -1.93
N ILE A 171 -4.36 18.05 -1.45
CA ILE A 171 -4.20 16.83 -2.23
C ILE A 171 -5.41 15.96 -1.97
N ARG A 172 -6.16 15.72 -3.04
CA ARG A 172 -7.48 15.16 -2.99
C ARG A 172 -7.55 13.89 -3.81
N CYS A 173 -8.07 12.83 -3.22
CA CYS A 173 -8.56 11.68 -3.94
C CYS A 173 -10.04 11.93 -4.26
N HIS A 174 -10.34 12.28 -5.51
CA HIS A 174 -11.70 12.36 -6.01
C HIS A 174 -12.20 10.98 -6.38
N LEU A 175 -13.39 10.64 -5.92
CA LEU A 175 -14.09 9.46 -6.37
C LEU A 175 -15.20 9.87 -7.33
N SER A 176 -15.28 9.22 -8.48
CA SER A 176 -16.53 9.24 -9.23
C SER A 176 -17.43 8.10 -8.78
N ASN A 177 -18.69 8.46 -8.60
CA ASN A 177 -19.81 7.57 -8.37
C ASN A 177 -21.02 8.18 -9.10
N SER A 178 -22.05 7.37 -9.38
CA SER A 178 -23.18 7.77 -10.22
C SER A 178 -24.00 8.94 -9.66
N ASN A 179 -24.03 9.12 -8.34
CA ASN A 179 -24.94 10.06 -7.66
C ASN A 179 -24.22 11.07 -6.74
N ALA A 180 -22.91 10.94 -6.55
CA ALA A 180 -22.13 11.80 -5.66
C ALA A 180 -20.67 11.86 -6.13
N GLN A 181 -19.95 12.90 -5.70
CA GLN A 181 -18.50 13.05 -5.89
C GLN A 181 -17.80 13.06 -4.54
N PRO A 182 -17.70 11.89 -3.86
CA PRO A 182 -16.96 11.82 -2.61
C PRO A 182 -15.52 12.20 -2.85
N PHE A 183 -14.92 12.87 -1.87
CA PHE A 183 -13.50 13.15 -1.91
C PHE A 183 -12.84 12.86 -0.57
N LEU A 184 -11.53 12.70 -0.65
CA LEU A 184 -10.67 12.51 0.51
C LEU A 184 -9.48 13.46 0.40
N ASP A 185 -9.42 14.44 1.29
CA ASP A 185 -8.26 15.32 1.44
C ASP A 185 -7.20 14.63 2.31
N MET A 186 -6.07 14.29 1.70
CA MET A 186 -4.98 13.60 2.39
C MET A 186 -4.03 14.57 3.09
N ASP A 187 -3.77 15.72 2.49
CA ASP A 187 -2.88 16.76 3.05
C ASP A 187 -3.10 18.11 2.37
N ILE A 188 -2.54 19.18 2.94
CA ILE A 188 -2.65 20.56 2.44
C ILE A 188 -1.24 21.11 2.13
N LEU A 189 -1.06 21.56 0.89
CA LEU A 189 0.16 22.17 0.37
C LEU A 189 0.05 23.69 0.26
N ARG A 190 1.16 24.39 0.55
CA ARG A 190 1.29 25.84 0.32
C ARG A 190 1.72 26.20 -1.11
N PHE A 191 1.79 25.21 -1.99
CA PHE A 191 2.20 25.40 -3.37
C PHE A 191 1.46 24.41 -4.26
N ASN A 192 1.07 24.88 -5.44
CA ASN A 192 0.50 24.04 -6.48
C ASN A 192 1.65 23.46 -7.32
N ASN A 193 1.79 22.14 -7.34
CA ASN A 193 2.70 21.50 -8.28
C ASN A 193 2.15 20.17 -8.80
N THR A 194 1.84 20.14 -10.08
CA THR A 194 1.39 18.95 -10.82
C THR A 194 2.49 17.88 -10.94
N LEU A 195 3.76 18.23 -10.69
CA LEU A 195 4.84 17.27 -10.47
C LEU A 195 4.76 16.68 -9.06
N SER A 196 3.72 15.89 -8.82
CA SER A 196 3.47 15.18 -7.57
C SER A 196 3.05 13.74 -7.86
N TYR A 197 3.43 12.83 -6.98
CA TYR A 197 3.07 11.41 -7.10
C TYR A 197 2.92 10.75 -5.73
N ILE A 198 2.00 9.79 -5.67
CA ILE A 198 1.80 8.92 -4.52
C ILE A 198 2.51 7.60 -4.78
N ARG A 199 3.21 7.08 -3.79
CA ARG A 199 3.91 5.80 -3.86
C ARG A 199 3.53 4.90 -2.71
N LEU A 200 3.16 3.67 -3.05
CA LEU A 200 3.16 2.57 -2.09
C LEU A 200 4.60 2.09 -1.92
N SER A 201 5.17 2.44 -0.77
CA SER A 201 6.56 2.15 -0.47
C SER A 201 6.79 0.68 -0.11
N ILE A 202 8.04 0.23 -0.14
CA ILE A 202 8.45 -1.16 0.14
C ILE A 202 8.10 -1.64 1.57
N ASP A 203 7.88 -0.70 2.48
CA ASP A 203 7.47 -0.95 3.87
C ASP A 203 5.94 -0.98 4.06
N GLY A 204 5.17 -0.80 2.98
CA GLY A 204 3.72 -0.77 3.01
C GLY A 204 3.11 0.59 3.37
N ASN A 205 3.92 1.65 3.51
CA ASN A 205 3.38 2.97 3.77
C ASN A 205 3.06 3.70 2.46
N LEU A 206 1.93 4.41 2.44
CA LEU A 206 1.54 5.27 1.32
C LEU A 206 2.14 6.66 1.54
N ARG A 207 2.98 7.09 0.60
CA ARG A 207 3.74 8.34 0.71
C ARG A 207 3.50 9.22 -0.49
N LEU A 208 3.30 10.51 -0.26
CA LEU A 208 3.16 11.50 -1.31
C LEU A 208 4.42 12.34 -1.40
N TYR A 209 4.90 12.51 -2.62
CA TYR A 209 6.04 13.36 -2.93
C TYR A 209 5.58 14.47 -3.88
N SER A 210 6.00 15.69 -3.59
CA SER A 210 5.75 16.85 -4.43
C SER A 210 7.06 17.56 -4.73
N TYR A 211 7.26 17.93 -6.00
CA TYR A 211 8.44 18.65 -6.43
C TYR A 211 8.36 20.10 -5.93
N ARG A 212 9.47 20.66 -5.47
CA ARG A 212 9.59 22.04 -5.03
C ARG A 212 9.92 22.94 -6.23
N PRO A 213 9.51 24.22 -6.21
CA PRO A 213 9.84 25.14 -7.28
C PRO A 213 11.36 25.23 -7.56
N PRO A 214 11.78 25.58 -8.80
CA PRO A 214 13.17 25.51 -9.27
C PRO A 214 14.18 26.35 -8.46
N ASN A 215 13.69 27.31 -7.65
CA ASN A 215 14.53 28.20 -6.86
C ASN A 215 15.18 27.50 -5.65
N VAL A 216 14.81 26.24 -5.37
CA VAL A 216 15.38 25.45 -4.27
C VAL A 216 16.45 24.49 -4.83
N ARG A 217 17.71 24.68 -4.41
CA ARG A 217 18.87 23.93 -4.94
C ARG A 217 19.08 22.53 -4.34
N PHE A 218 18.38 22.17 -3.26
CA PHE A 218 18.51 20.88 -2.57
C PHE A 218 17.13 20.32 -2.19
N SER A 219 17.01 18.99 -2.11
CA SER A 219 15.74 18.31 -1.75
C SER A 219 14.57 18.75 -2.63
N GLN A 220 14.76 18.68 -3.96
CA GLN A 220 13.76 19.09 -4.93
C GLN A 220 12.46 18.30 -4.76
N TRP A 221 12.53 17.00 -4.47
CA TRP A 221 11.37 16.21 -4.06
C TRP A 221 11.16 16.27 -2.55
N ARG A 222 10.01 16.77 -2.12
CA ARG A 222 9.60 16.80 -0.70
C ARG A 222 8.60 15.70 -0.42
N LEU A 223 8.86 14.88 0.60
CA LEU A 223 7.84 14.03 1.22
C LEU A 223 6.90 14.94 2.01
N VAL A 224 5.63 14.97 1.61
CA VAL A 224 4.62 15.88 2.19
C VAL A 224 3.60 15.13 3.04
N PHE A 225 3.25 13.91 2.63
CA PHE A 225 2.28 13.08 3.36
C PHE A 225 2.78 11.65 3.53
N ARG A 226 2.43 11.08 4.68
CA ARG A 226 2.57 9.66 5.03
C ARG A 226 1.26 9.22 5.66
N LEU A 227 0.73 8.08 5.22
CA LEU A 227 -0.50 7.54 5.80
C LEU A 227 -0.26 7.04 7.23
N PHE A 228 0.82 6.30 7.43
CA PHE A 228 1.28 5.88 8.74
C PHE A 228 2.40 6.82 9.18
N ASP A 229 2.22 7.54 10.27
CA ASP A 229 3.19 8.55 10.72
C ASP A 229 3.30 8.61 12.24
N ASN A 230 4.46 9.05 12.71
CA ASN A 230 4.79 9.12 14.13
C ASN A 230 4.56 10.51 14.74
N MET A 231 3.99 11.45 13.97
CA MET A 231 3.76 12.82 14.42
C MET A 231 2.39 12.97 15.08
N GLU A 232 2.35 13.60 16.26
CA GLU A 232 1.14 13.97 17.02
C GLU A 232 0.16 14.88 16.25
N THR A 233 0.51 15.31 15.03
CA THR A 233 -0.32 16.15 14.17
C THR A 233 -1.47 15.41 13.48
N THR A 234 -1.90 14.26 13.99
CA THR A 234 -3.04 13.43 13.54
C THR A 234 -4.39 14.15 13.72
N ARG A 235 -4.53 15.36 13.17
CA ARG A 235 -5.71 16.24 13.36
C ARG A 235 -6.89 15.93 12.42
N ARG A 236 -6.85 14.85 11.62
CA ARG A 236 -7.91 14.58 10.62
C ARG A 236 -8.40 13.12 10.49
N GLY A 237 -8.10 12.22 11.44
CA GLY A 237 -8.71 10.87 11.47
C GLY A 237 -8.35 9.91 10.32
N LEU A 238 -7.48 10.34 9.40
CA LEU A 238 -6.95 9.53 8.29
C LEU A 238 -5.60 8.88 8.58
N TYR A 239 -4.81 9.56 9.40
CA TYR A 239 -3.48 9.13 9.78
C TYR A 239 -3.56 7.98 10.77
N GLU A 240 -2.63 7.06 10.62
CA GLU A 240 -2.49 5.90 11.48
C GLU A 240 -1.12 5.88 12.15
N ASP A 241 -1.05 5.28 13.32
CA ASP A 241 0.22 5.06 14.00
C ASP A 241 1.09 4.08 13.21
N GLU A 242 2.42 4.27 13.21
CA GLU A 242 3.34 3.38 12.46
C GLU A 242 3.30 1.93 12.94
N CYS A 243 2.83 1.65 14.16
CA CYS A 243 2.61 0.29 14.67
C CYS A 243 1.55 -0.48 13.88
N GLN A 244 0.71 0.20 13.11
CA GLN A 244 -0.27 -0.41 12.23
C GLN A 244 0.36 -1.00 10.95
N LEU A 245 1.61 -0.63 10.63
CA LEU A 245 2.36 -1.24 9.53
C LEU A 245 2.75 -2.68 9.89
N PRO A 246 2.50 -3.67 9.00
CA PRO A 246 2.79 -5.07 9.27
C PRO A 246 4.22 -5.29 9.75
N GLU A 247 5.23 -4.76 9.07
CA GLU A 247 6.64 -5.08 9.37
C GLU A 247 7.41 -3.98 10.11
N ARG A 248 6.73 -3.00 10.74
CA ARG A 248 7.37 -1.90 11.49
C ARG A 248 8.42 -2.38 12.50
N CYS A 249 8.08 -3.37 13.31
CA CYS A 249 8.98 -3.95 14.32
C CYS A 249 9.48 -5.34 13.94
N GLY A 250 9.53 -5.63 12.64
CA GLY A 250 10.04 -6.88 12.09
C GLY A 250 9.02 -8.02 12.11
N LYS A 251 9.49 -9.25 12.36
CA LYS A 251 8.67 -10.46 12.24
C LYS A 251 7.84 -10.78 13.49
N PHE A 252 8.23 -10.24 14.65
CA PHE A 252 7.55 -10.44 15.94
C PHE A 252 7.97 -9.42 17.00
N GLY A 253 7.78 -8.13 16.72
CA GLY A 253 8.11 -7.05 17.67
C GLY A 253 6.85 -6.42 18.25
N LEU A 254 6.91 -6.02 19.52
CA LEU A 254 5.88 -5.20 20.15
C LEU A 254 6.15 -3.73 19.85
N CYS A 255 5.10 -3.02 19.44
CA CYS A 255 5.13 -1.62 19.05
C CYS A 255 4.15 -0.80 19.90
N GLU A 256 4.59 0.37 20.32
CA GLU A 256 3.81 1.35 21.10
C GLU A 256 4.28 2.76 20.67
N ASP A 257 3.33 3.67 20.44
CA ASP A 257 3.60 5.06 20.01
C ASP A 257 4.60 5.17 18.85
N SER A 258 4.35 4.40 17.78
CA SER A 258 5.21 4.29 16.61
C SER A 258 6.65 3.80 16.88
N GLN A 259 6.94 3.29 18.07
CA GLN A 259 8.26 2.80 18.49
C GLN A 259 8.25 1.30 18.79
N CYS A 260 9.35 0.64 18.45
CA CYS A 260 9.53 -0.78 18.75
C CYS A 260 10.06 -0.96 20.17
N VAL A 261 9.18 -1.37 21.08
CA VAL A 261 9.44 -1.37 22.52
C VAL A 261 9.87 -2.71 23.09
N GLY A 262 9.65 -3.83 22.38
CA GLY A 262 10.17 -5.10 22.86
C GLY A 262 10.01 -6.32 21.95
N CYS A 263 10.68 -7.42 22.34
CA CYS A 263 10.45 -8.76 21.83
C CYS A 263 9.59 -9.55 22.84
N PRO A 264 8.37 -9.99 22.49
CA PRO A 264 7.60 -10.85 23.38
C PRO A 264 8.20 -12.25 23.51
N SER A 265 7.96 -12.89 24.66
CA SER A 265 8.41 -14.25 24.98
C SER A 265 7.52 -14.86 26.08
N PRO A 266 7.61 -16.18 26.35
CA PRO A 266 6.95 -16.79 27.50
C PRO A 266 7.35 -16.20 28.84
N GLU A 267 8.59 -15.71 28.97
CA GLU A 267 9.14 -15.13 30.21
C GLU A 267 8.81 -13.63 30.38
N GLY A 268 8.16 -13.01 29.38
CA GLY A 268 7.80 -11.60 29.39
C GLY A 268 8.23 -10.88 28.11
N VAL A 269 8.34 -9.55 28.18
CA VAL A 269 8.76 -8.71 27.04
C VAL A 269 10.18 -8.23 27.29
N PHE A 270 11.11 -8.63 26.43
CA PHE A 270 12.52 -8.20 26.49
C PHE A 270 12.77 -6.99 25.59
N ALA A 271 13.95 -6.39 25.72
CA ALA A 271 14.38 -5.29 24.86
C ALA A 271 14.25 -5.66 23.37
N TRP A 272 13.79 -4.70 22.57
CA TRP A 272 13.59 -4.92 21.14
C TRP A 272 14.93 -5.15 20.43
N SER A 273 14.91 -6.02 19.43
CA SER A 273 16.00 -6.17 18.47
C SER A 273 15.45 -6.51 17.09
N LYS A 274 16.25 -6.27 16.05
CA LYS A 274 15.92 -6.72 14.68
C LYS A 274 15.71 -8.24 14.56
N ASN A 275 16.20 -8.99 15.55
CA ASN A 275 16.11 -10.44 15.60
C ASN A 275 14.90 -10.94 16.42
N CYS A 276 13.98 -10.07 16.87
CA CYS A 276 12.73 -10.52 17.49
C CYS A 276 12.01 -11.49 16.56
N ASN A 277 11.87 -12.74 16.99
CA ASN A 277 11.29 -13.79 16.17
C ASN A 277 10.57 -14.82 17.04
N VAL A 278 9.52 -15.44 16.49
CA VAL A 278 8.83 -16.55 17.13
C VAL A 278 9.51 -17.86 16.75
N LYS A 279 9.72 -18.72 17.75
CA LYS A 279 10.15 -20.10 17.52
C LYS A 279 9.08 -20.82 16.69
N THR A 280 9.47 -21.45 15.59
CA THR A 280 8.55 -22.17 14.71
C THR A 280 7.73 -23.19 15.52
N PRO A 281 6.39 -23.08 15.52
CA PRO A 281 5.53 -24.03 16.21
C PRO A 281 5.63 -25.44 15.63
N SER A 282 5.49 -26.46 16.47
CA SER A 282 5.36 -27.84 16.01
C SER A 282 3.93 -28.13 15.58
N CYS A 283 3.74 -28.77 14.41
CA CYS A 283 2.42 -29.29 14.03
C CYS A 283 2.14 -30.71 14.57
N LYS A 284 3.03 -31.28 15.40
CA LYS A 284 2.74 -32.55 16.06
C LYS A 284 1.69 -32.35 17.15
N ALA A 285 0.78 -33.31 17.29
CA ALA A 285 -0.20 -33.33 18.38
C ALA A 285 0.54 -33.25 19.73
N GLY A 286 0.12 -32.33 20.61
CA GLY A 286 0.78 -32.07 21.89
C GLY A 286 2.19 -31.45 21.79
N GLY A 287 2.63 -31.01 20.60
CA GLY A 287 3.98 -30.46 20.40
C GLY A 287 4.10 -28.95 20.60
N SER A 288 3.00 -28.26 20.90
CA SER A 288 2.96 -26.81 21.08
C SER A 288 2.11 -26.41 22.29
N ARG A 289 2.48 -25.31 22.94
CA ARG A 289 1.72 -24.62 23.98
C ARG A 289 1.50 -23.16 23.58
N TYR A 290 0.63 -22.47 24.31
CA TYR A 290 0.40 -21.04 24.14
C TYR A 290 0.87 -20.26 25.36
N TYR A 291 1.48 -19.10 25.13
CA TYR A 291 1.66 -18.10 26.18
C TYR A 291 0.85 -16.85 25.83
N GLN A 292 0.36 -16.18 26.86
CA GLN A 292 -0.58 -15.07 26.71
C GLN A 292 0.13 -13.72 26.82
N LEU A 293 -0.21 -12.80 25.92
CA LEU A 293 0.09 -11.38 26.01
C LEU A 293 -1.23 -10.62 26.19
N LYS A 294 -1.25 -9.66 27.13
CA LYS A 294 -2.42 -8.83 27.43
C LYS A 294 -2.23 -7.44 26.85
N GLY A 295 -3.31 -6.82 26.38
CA GLY A 295 -3.28 -5.46 25.83
C GLY A 295 -2.50 -5.40 24.53
N VAL A 296 -2.66 -6.40 23.66
CA VAL A 296 -1.93 -6.50 22.40
C VAL A 296 -2.87 -6.91 21.28
N ASP A 297 -2.74 -6.26 20.13
CA ASP A 297 -3.48 -6.55 18.90
C ASP A 297 -2.57 -6.88 17.72
N HIS A 298 -3.14 -7.63 16.78
CA HIS A 298 -2.57 -7.82 15.45
C HIS A 298 -2.96 -6.66 14.55
N PHE A 299 -2.06 -6.27 13.62
CA PHE A 299 -2.31 -5.20 12.66
C PHE A 299 -3.61 -5.41 11.85
N THR A 300 -4.09 -6.64 11.61
CA THR A 300 -5.36 -6.81 10.88
C THR A 300 -6.62 -6.53 11.71
N SER A 301 -6.52 -6.53 13.05
CA SER A 301 -7.68 -6.63 13.94
C SER A 301 -8.59 -5.41 13.84
N LYS A 302 -8.02 -4.23 13.56
CA LYS A 302 -8.77 -2.98 13.40
C LYS A 302 -9.68 -2.96 12.17
N TYR A 303 -9.27 -3.61 11.08
CA TYR A 303 -9.98 -3.53 9.78
C TYR A 303 -10.61 -4.84 9.32
N SER A 304 -10.31 -5.95 10.00
CA SER A 304 -10.93 -7.24 9.76
C SER A 304 -11.95 -7.55 10.86
N PRO A 305 -13.17 -8.00 10.51
CA PRO A 305 -14.21 -8.29 11.51
C PRO A 305 -13.88 -9.46 12.43
N GLY A 306 -12.88 -10.29 12.08
CA GLY A 306 -12.57 -11.53 12.79
C GLY A 306 -13.65 -12.60 12.59
N SER A 307 -13.44 -13.75 13.21
CA SER A 307 -14.42 -14.83 13.29
C SER A 307 -15.17 -14.77 14.62
N GLY A 308 -16.45 -15.13 14.62
CA GLY A 308 -17.26 -15.21 15.83
C GLY A 308 -18.68 -14.68 15.66
N PRO A 309 -19.48 -14.65 16.73
CA PRO A 309 -19.07 -14.87 18.13
C PRO A 309 -18.64 -16.32 18.44
N MET A 310 -17.63 -16.51 19.31
CA MET A 310 -17.20 -17.84 19.80
C MET A 310 -16.42 -17.73 21.10
N LYS A 311 -16.23 -18.86 21.82
CA LYS A 311 -15.39 -18.88 23.02
C LYS A 311 -13.91 -18.89 22.64
N GLN A 312 -13.06 -18.42 23.56
CA GLN A 312 -11.60 -18.42 23.36
C GLN A 312 -11.05 -19.83 23.09
N ILE A 313 -11.56 -20.86 23.76
CA ILE A 313 -11.14 -22.26 23.54
C ILE A 313 -11.43 -22.75 22.11
N ASP A 314 -12.51 -22.26 21.48
CA ASP A 314 -12.84 -22.61 20.10
C ASP A 314 -11.86 -21.93 19.11
N CYS A 315 -11.46 -20.70 19.41
CA CYS A 315 -10.43 -19.97 18.68
C CYS A 315 -9.07 -20.68 18.78
N GLU A 316 -8.71 -21.13 19.98
CA GLU A 316 -7.51 -21.94 20.22
C GLU A 316 -7.54 -23.24 19.44
N SER A 317 -8.69 -23.95 19.44
CA SER A 317 -8.86 -25.18 18.67
C SER A 317 -8.64 -24.96 17.18
N LYS A 318 -9.15 -23.85 16.62
CA LYS A 318 -8.91 -23.47 15.21
C LYS A 318 -7.43 -23.27 14.91
N CYS A 319 -6.73 -22.49 15.73
CA CYS A 319 -5.28 -22.27 15.56
C CYS A 319 -4.47 -23.56 15.77
N THR A 320 -4.89 -24.42 16.69
CA THR A 320 -4.19 -25.67 16.98
C THR A 320 -4.27 -26.63 15.78
N LYS A 321 -5.42 -26.68 15.10
CA LYS A 321 -5.66 -27.51 13.91
C LYS A 321 -4.97 -26.98 12.64
N ASP A 322 -4.70 -25.68 12.56
CA ASP A 322 -3.96 -25.09 11.44
C ASP A 322 -2.45 -25.13 11.70
N CYS A 323 -1.71 -25.96 10.94
CA CYS A 323 -0.26 -26.05 11.03
C CYS A 323 0.46 -24.72 10.73
N LYS A 324 -0.17 -23.81 9.97
CA LYS A 324 0.41 -22.51 9.62
C LYS A 324 0.16 -21.46 10.70
N CYS A 325 -0.71 -21.74 11.67
CA CYS A 325 -1.03 -20.79 12.72
C CYS A 325 0.15 -20.59 13.66
N MET A 326 0.57 -19.33 13.79
CA MET A 326 1.63 -18.88 14.70
C MET A 326 1.06 -18.37 16.02
N GLY A 327 -0.23 -18.04 16.05
CA GLY A 327 -0.95 -17.58 17.23
C GLY A 327 -2.33 -17.05 16.86
N TYR A 328 -3.09 -16.64 17.85
CA TYR A 328 -4.40 -16.02 17.64
C TYR A 328 -4.62 -14.86 18.59
N PHE A 329 -5.49 -13.95 18.18
CA PHE A 329 -5.90 -12.78 18.93
C PHE A 329 -7.38 -12.91 19.26
N TYR A 330 -7.74 -12.61 20.49
CA TYR A 330 -9.07 -12.77 21.00
C TYR A 330 -9.50 -11.53 21.77
N ARG A 331 -10.67 -10.99 21.41
CA ARG A 331 -11.31 -9.90 22.14
C ARG A 331 -12.41 -10.45 23.01
N THR A 332 -12.23 -10.40 24.32
CA THR A 332 -13.19 -10.97 25.28
C THR A 332 -14.51 -10.19 25.30
N ASP A 333 -14.46 -8.88 25.12
CA ASP A 333 -15.61 -7.98 25.06
C ASP A 333 -16.51 -8.22 23.84
N LEU A 334 -15.93 -8.63 22.71
CA LEU A 334 -16.66 -8.89 21.47
C LEU A 334 -16.86 -10.39 21.17
N SER A 335 -16.25 -11.28 21.97
CA SER A 335 -16.18 -12.72 21.72
C SER A 335 -15.70 -13.05 20.29
N ARG A 336 -14.66 -12.35 19.83
CA ARG A 336 -14.14 -12.43 18.45
C ARG A 336 -12.71 -12.91 18.39
N CYS A 337 -12.40 -13.64 17.32
CA CYS A 337 -11.17 -14.40 17.11
C CYS A 337 -10.50 -14.02 15.79
N TRP A 338 -9.19 -13.78 15.81
CA TRP A 338 -8.35 -13.59 14.62
C TRP A 338 -7.21 -14.60 14.64
N ILE A 339 -7.16 -15.47 13.64
CA ILE A 339 -6.07 -16.43 13.46
C ILE A 339 -4.92 -15.74 12.72
N ALA A 340 -3.70 -15.84 13.23
CA ALA A 340 -2.52 -15.25 12.64
C ALA A 340 -1.52 -16.32 12.20
N ASN A 341 -1.34 -16.42 10.88
CA ASN A 341 -0.31 -17.29 10.29
C ASN A 341 1.06 -16.59 10.20
N GLU A 342 1.07 -15.26 10.31
CA GLU A 342 2.24 -14.44 10.47
C GLU A 342 1.91 -13.41 11.54
N LEU A 343 2.77 -13.23 12.55
CA LEU A 343 2.48 -12.36 13.70
C LEU A 343 2.92 -10.92 13.44
N LYS A 344 4.12 -10.76 12.86
CA LYS A 344 4.67 -9.46 12.46
C LYS A 344 4.69 -8.45 13.62
N THR A 345 4.45 -7.18 13.34
CA THR A 345 4.32 -6.15 14.37
C THR A 345 3.05 -6.38 15.16
N LEU A 346 3.21 -6.43 16.48
CA LEU A 346 2.12 -6.42 17.43
C LEU A 346 1.95 -5.01 17.98
N THR A 347 0.73 -4.53 18.05
CA THR A 347 0.43 -3.18 18.57
C THR A 347 0.00 -3.30 20.01
N ARG A 348 0.63 -2.55 20.90
CA ARG A 348 0.14 -2.40 22.27
C ARG A 348 -1.14 -1.56 22.25
N VAL A 349 -2.15 -2.05 22.95
CA VAL A 349 -3.44 -1.38 23.10
C VAL A 349 -3.75 -1.26 24.59
N GLY A 350 -4.23 -0.09 25.02
CA GLY A 350 -4.54 0.19 26.43
C GLY A 350 -5.73 -0.60 27.01
N ASN A 351 -6.28 -1.56 26.26
CA ASN A 351 -7.44 -2.34 26.66
C ASN A 351 -7.07 -3.78 27.01
N SER A 352 -7.34 -4.18 28.26
CA SER A 352 -7.04 -5.52 28.77
C SER A 352 -7.91 -6.64 28.19
N THR A 353 -8.99 -6.32 27.46
CA THR A 353 -9.83 -7.31 26.77
C THR A 353 -9.20 -7.87 25.50
N ASN A 354 -8.15 -7.20 24.98
CA ASN A 354 -7.37 -7.63 23.84
C ASN A 354 -6.28 -8.60 24.29
N LEU A 355 -6.44 -9.87 23.92
CA LEU A 355 -5.55 -10.94 24.32
C LEU A 355 -4.91 -11.57 23.09
N ALA A 356 -3.59 -11.71 23.10
CA ALA A 356 -2.87 -12.50 22.10
C ALA A 356 -2.36 -13.79 22.73
N TYR A 357 -2.51 -14.89 22.02
CA TYR A 357 -2.04 -16.22 22.42
C TYR A 357 -1.06 -16.72 21.38
N ILE A 358 0.22 -16.73 21.75
CA ILE A 358 1.30 -17.02 20.82
C ILE A 358 1.70 -18.48 20.95
N LYS A 359 1.71 -19.18 19.81
CA LYS A 359 2.04 -20.60 19.74
C LYS A 359 3.56 -20.76 19.86
N THR A 360 4.00 -21.65 20.72
CA THR A 360 5.42 -21.95 20.95
C THR A 360 5.61 -23.45 21.12
N PRO A 361 6.70 -24.06 20.61
CA PRO A 361 6.95 -25.47 20.79
C PRO A 361 7.12 -25.83 22.27
N ILE A 362 6.71 -27.04 22.64
CA ILE A 362 7.10 -27.66 23.91
C ILE A 362 8.53 -28.18 23.73
N GLN A 363 9.45 -27.76 24.60
CA GLN A 363 10.85 -28.20 24.58
C GLN A 363 10.99 -29.60 25.17
#